data_AF-A0A4D4K342-F1
#
_entry.id   AF-A0A4D4K342-F1
#
_cell.length_a   1.000
_cell.length_b   1.000
_cell.length_c   1.000
_cell.angle_alpha   90.00
_cell.angle_beta   90.00
_cell.angle_gamma   90.00
#
_symmetry.space_group_name_H-M   'P 1'
#
loop_
_entity.id
_entity.type
_entity.pdbx_description
1 polymer ?
#
loop_
_entity_poly.entity_id
_entity_poly.type
_entity_poly.pdbx_seq_one_letter_code
_entity_poly.pdbx_strand_id
1 'polypeptide(L)'
;MVNRLEQAADLIRATGLDSLRIGIDSYHMNIEETDPAAAILAHADLIGHAQVSDSNRFQPGAGHLDWPAWLGALHTIGYDGYLAAECRLTGEPLEAVRSIPAFLRGSGA
;
A
#
# COMPACT_ATOMS: atom_id res chain seq x y z
N MET A 1 -3.90 18.93 -5.13
CA MET A 1 -3.59 17.52 -5.40
C MET A 1 -2.75 17.01 -4.24
N VAL A 2 -3.01 15.80 -3.74
CA VAL A 2 -2.28 15.16 -2.63
C VAL A 2 -1.68 13.89 -3.19
N ASN A 3 -0.35 13.82 -3.27
CA ASN A 3 0.35 12.74 -3.98
C ASN A 3 1.21 11.88 -3.05
N ARG A 4 1.80 12.49 -2.02
CA ARG A 4 2.60 11.79 -1.01
C ARG A 4 1.91 11.71 0.33
N LEU A 5 2.31 10.72 1.12
CA LEU A 5 1.82 10.49 2.48
C LEU A 5 2.08 11.70 3.38
N GLU A 6 3.23 12.36 3.23
CA GLU A 6 3.59 13.59 3.94
C GLU A 6 2.51 14.67 3.76
N GLN A 7 2.09 14.91 2.52
CA GLN A 7 1.08 15.94 2.20
C GLN A 7 -0.29 15.59 2.80
N ALA A 8 -0.65 14.30 2.77
CA ALA A 8 -1.90 13.83 3.39
C ALA A 8 -1.85 13.99 4.92
N ALA A 9 -0.72 13.64 5.55
CA ALA A 9 -0.50 13.76 6.98
C ALA A 9 -0.59 15.22 7.44
N ASP A 10 0.04 16.14 6.71
CA ASP A 10 -0.01 17.58 7.00
C ASP A 10 -1.44 18.13 6.95
N LEU A 11 -2.22 17.73 5.93
CA LEU A 11 -3.62 18.12 5.81
C LEU A 11 -4.49 17.56 6.94
N ILE A 12 -4.32 16.27 7.29
CA ILE A 12 -5.06 15.65 8.38
C ILE A 12 -4.78 16.39 9.69
N ARG A 13 -3.51 16.63 10.01
CA ARG A 13 -3.10 17.37 11.23
C ARG A 13 -3.64 18.80 11.23
N ALA A 14 -3.64 19.49 10.09
CA ALA A 14 -4.17 20.84 9.98
C ALA A 14 -5.69 20.92 10.20
N THR A 15 -6.43 19.85 9.89
CA THR A 15 -7.89 19.82 10.11
C THR A 15 -8.28 19.58 11.58
N GLY A 16 -7.42 18.91 12.35
CA GLY A 16 -7.70 18.52 13.74
C GLY A 16 -8.81 17.47 13.89
N LEU A 17 -9.14 16.74 12.82
CA LEU A 17 -10.19 15.72 12.81
C LEU A 17 -9.63 14.34 13.13
N ASP A 18 -9.96 13.80 14.30
CA ASP A 18 -9.58 12.45 14.73
C ASP A 18 -10.21 11.33 13.88
N SER A 19 -11.21 11.64 13.05
CA SER A 19 -11.90 10.70 12.17
C SER A 19 -11.23 10.51 10.80
N LEU A 20 -10.20 11.30 10.48
CA LEU A 20 -9.50 11.20 9.19
C LEU A 20 -8.24 10.34 9.29
N ARG A 21 -8.06 9.46 8.31
CA ARG A 21 -6.90 8.58 8.14
C ARG A 21 -6.47 8.55 6.68
N ILE A 22 -5.24 8.14 6.43
CA ILE A 22 -4.65 7.96 5.09
C ILE A 22 -5.03 6.58 4.56
N GLY A 23 -5.54 6.54 3.33
CA GLY A 23 -5.55 5.34 2.51
C GLY A 23 -4.29 5.31 1.66
N ILE A 24 -3.42 4.33 1.89
CA ILE A 24 -2.19 4.16 1.12
C ILE A 24 -2.44 3.22 -0.06
N ASP A 25 -1.76 3.45 -1.19
CA ASP A 25 -1.81 2.58 -2.38
C ASP A 25 -0.40 2.31 -2.86
N SER A 26 0.00 1.04 -2.83
CA SER A 26 1.31 0.57 -3.28
C SER A 26 1.73 1.02 -4.69
N TYR A 27 0.79 1.12 -5.65
CA TYR A 27 1.09 1.58 -7.02
C TYR A 27 1.37 3.08 -7.06
N HIS A 28 0.57 3.89 -6.37
CA HIS A 28 0.80 5.34 -6.32
C HIS A 28 2.06 5.68 -5.53
N MET A 29 2.32 4.97 -4.45
CA MET A 29 3.56 5.13 -3.68
C MET A 29 4.81 4.75 -4.50
N ASN A 30 4.73 3.75 -5.38
CA ASN A 30 5.82 3.40 -6.30
C ASN A 30 6.19 4.56 -7.26
N ILE A 31 5.26 5.48 -7.53
CA ILE A 31 5.48 6.62 -8.42
C ILE A 31 5.96 7.84 -7.63
N GLU A 32 5.30 8.11 -6.51
CA GLU A 32 5.41 9.41 -5.81
C GLU A 32 6.38 9.41 -4.62
N GLU A 33 6.58 8.25 -3.97
CA GLU A 33 7.46 8.15 -2.81
C GLU A 33 8.88 7.78 -3.24
N THR A 34 9.87 8.44 -2.64
CA THR A 34 11.29 8.07 -2.86
C THR A 34 11.62 6.74 -2.19
N ASP A 35 11.01 6.48 -1.02
CA ASP A 35 11.07 5.22 -0.30
C ASP A 35 9.69 4.92 0.29
N PRO A 36 8.89 4.05 -0.36
CA PRO A 36 7.57 3.68 0.12
C PRO A 36 7.55 3.08 1.54
N ALA A 37 8.55 2.29 1.90
CA ALA A 37 8.60 1.65 3.21
C ALA A 37 8.90 2.68 4.31
N ALA A 38 9.86 3.58 4.08
CA ALA A 38 10.15 4.68 5.00
C ALA A 38 8.94 5.62 5.17
N ALA A 39 8.20 5.89 4.09
CA ALA A 39 7.00 6.73 4.15
C ALA A 39 5.89 6.09 5.01
N ILE A 40 5.71 4.76 4.95
CA ILE A 40 4.78 4.03 5.84
C ILE A 40 5.20 4.20 7.29
N LEU A 41 6.48 3.96 7.60
CA LEU A 41 6.99 4.05 8.97
C LEU A 41 6.84 5.47 9.55
N ALA A 42 7.08 6.51 8.74
CA ALA A 42 7.01 7.91 9.17
C ALA A 42 5.58 8.40 9.46
N HIS A 43 4.56 7.72 8.94
CA HIS A 43 3.16 8.13 9.03
C HIS A 43 2.24 7.04 9.61
N ALA A 44 2.83 6.12 10.38
CA ALA A 44 2.19 4.96 11.01
C ALA A 44 0.89 5.32 11.75
N ASP A 45 0.87 6.43 12.48
CA ASP A 45 -0.23 6.90 13.32
C ASP A 45 -1.49 7.29 12.52
N LEU A 46 -1.33 7.58 11.23
CA LEU A 46 -2.40 8.10 10.37
C LEU A 46 -2.88 7.09 9.33
N ILE A 47 -2.21 5.96 9.14
CA ILE A 47 -2.62 4.96 8.15
C ILE A 47 -3.85 4.20 8.63
N GLY A 48 -4.92 4.22 7.84
CA GLY A 48 -6.19 3.54 8.15
C GLY A 48 -6.61 2.49 7.12
N HIS A 49 -6.09 2.56 5.89
CA HIS A 49 -6.44 1.62 4.83
C HIS A 49 -5.28 1.41 3.88
N ALA A 50 -5.21 0.22 3.29
CA ALA A 50 -4.12 -0.20 2.40
C ALA A 50 -4.67 -0.86 1.13
N GLN A 51 -4.32 -0.29 -0.02
CA GLN A 51 -4.62 -0.82 -1.34
C GLN A 51 -3.36 -1.43 -1.97
N VAL A 52 -3.54 -2.57 -2.62
CA VAL A 52 -2.45 -3.36 -3.22
C VAL A 52 -2.64 -3.55 -4.72
N SER A 53 -1.61 -3.18 -5.47
CA SER A 53 -1.41 -3.48 -6.88
C SER A 53 0.08 -3.38 -7.19
N ASP A 54 0.57 -4.13 -8.19
CA ASP A 54 2.00 -4.10 -8.49
C ASP A 54 2.41 -2.80 -9.21
N SER A 55 3.71 -2.61 -9.45
CA SER A 55 4.29 -1.40 -10.06
C SER A 55 3.68 -1.01 -11.42
N ASN A 56 3.09 -1.97 -12.13
CA ASN A 56 2.41 -1.81 -13.42
C ASN A 56 0.87 -1.76 -13.30
N ARG A 57 0.34 -1.65 -12.08
CA ARG A 57 -1.09 -1.67 -11.73
C ARG A 57 -1.81 -2.97 -12.07
N PHE A 58 -1.07 -4.07 -12.28
CA PHE A 58 -1.62 -5.42 -12.31
C PHE A 58 -1.63 -6.05 -10.91
N GLN A 59 -2.07 -7.30 -10.81
CA GLN A 59 -2.11 -8.03 -9.56
C GLN A 59 -0.71 -8.12 -8.91
N PRO A 60 -0.61 -8.10 -7.55
CA PRO A 60 0.65 -8.36 -6.85
C PRO A 60 1.39 -9.60 -7.38
N GLY A 61 2.69 -9.43 -7.69
CA GLY A 61 3.56 -10.45 -8.28
C GLY A 61 3.68 -10.37 -9.81
N ALA A 62 2.88 -9.53 -10.48
CA ALA A 62 2.96 -9.32 -11.92
C ALA A 62 3.89 -8.17 -12.33
N GLY A 63 4.50 -7.46 -11.36
CA GLY A 63 5.42 -6.36 -11.59
C GLY A 63 6.74 -6.55 -10.86
N HIS A 64 7.23 -5.48 -10.23
CA HIS A 64 8.54 -5.45 -9.59
C HIS A 64 8.57 -4.60 -8.31
N LEU A 65 7.43 -4.38 -7.66
CA LEU A 65 7.40 -3.75 -6.35
C LEU A 65 8.23 -4.56 -5.34
N ASP A 66 8.92 -3.85 -4.44
CA ASP A 66 9.58 -4.47 -3.29
C ASP A 66 8.55 -4.82 -2.20
N TRP A 67 7.84 -5.93 -2.43
CA TRP A 67 6.79 -6.42 -1.54
C TRP A 67 7.29 -6.75 -0.12
N PRO A 68 8.46 -7.39 0.08
CA PRO A 68 9.00 -7.59 1.43
C PRO A 68 9.19 -6.29 2.20
N ALA A 69 9.74 -5.24 1.57
CA ALA A 69 9.91 -3.95 2.24
C ALA A 69 8.56 -3.29 2.57
N TRP A 70 7.62 -3.28 1.63
CA TRP A 70 6.32 -2.64 1.81
C TRP A 70 5.45 -3.34 2.86
N LEU A 71 5.34 -4.68 2.78
CA LEU A 71 4.61 -5.50 3.76
C LEU A 71 5.33 -5.52 5.12
N GLY A 72 6.67 -5.54 5.12
CA GLY A 72 7.47 -5.45 6.34
C GLY A 72 7.26 -4.13 7.08
N ALA A 73 7.11 -3.01 6.37
CA ALA A 73 6.77 -1.72 6.97
C ALA A 73 5.37 -1.75 7.60
N LEU A 74 4.36 -2.30 6.90
CA LEU A 74 3.02 -2.49 7.46
C LEU A 74 3.03 -3.37 8.72
N HIS A 75 3.77 -4.47 8.70
CA HIS A 75 3.94 -5.34 9.86
C HIS A 75 4.61 -4.59 11.03
N THR A 76 5.67 -3.83 10.74
CA THR A 76 6.43 -3.06 11.75
C THR A 76 5.57 -2.03 12.46
N ILE A 77 4.66 -1.35 11.74
CA ILE A 77 3.74 -0.38 12.34
C ILE A 77 2.54 -1.04 13.03
N GLY A 78 2.43 -2.37 13.00
CA GLY A 78 1.32 -3.11 13.59
C GLY A 78 0.00 -2.96 12.84
N TYR A 79 0.03 -2.75 11.52
CA TYR A 79 -1.19 -2.65 10.72
C TYR A 79 -1.96 -3.98 10.72
N ASP A 80 -3.20 -3.96 11.20
CA ASP A 80 -4.09 -5.12 11.34
C ASP A 80 -5.32 -5.07 10.41
N GLY A 81 -5.40 -4.06 9.55
CA GLY A 81 -6.49 -3.85 8.60
C GLY A 81 -6.40 -4.73 7.35
N TYR A 82 -7.39 -4.56 6.46
CA TYR A 82 -7.44 -5.29 5.19
C TYR A 82 -6.49 -4.73 4.14
N LEU A 83 -5.85 -5.63 3.39
CA LEU A 83 -5.23 -5.32 2.10
C LEU A 83 -6.29 -5.45 1.00
N ALA A 84 -6.69 -4.33 0.39
CA ALA A 84 -7.67 -4.31 -0.69
C ALA A 84 -6.98 -4.36 -2.06
N ALA A 85 -7.26 -5.38 -2.88
CA ALA A 85 -6.72 -5.44 -4.23
C ALA A 85 -7.39 -4.40 -5.14
N GLU A 86 -6.64 -3.37 -5.55
CA GLU A 86 -7.08 -2.36 -6.52
C GLU A 86 -6.20 -2.44 -7.78
N CYS A 87 -6.42 -3.47 -8.59
CA CYS A 87 -5.57 -3.74 -9.75
C CYS A 87 -6.38 -4.08 -11.00
N ARG A 88 -5.74 -3.87 -12.14
CA ARG A 88 -6.11 -4.57 -13.38
C ARG A 88 -5.58 -6.00 -13.30
N LEU A 89 -6.00 -6.85 -14.23
CA LEU A 89 -5.52 -8.23 -14.31
C LEU A 89 -4.75 -8.46 -15.62
N THR A 90 -3.67 -9.23 -15.55
CA THR A 90 -2.97 -9.77 -16.71
C THR A 90 -2.98 -11.30 -16.68
N GLY A 91 -3.10 -11.93 -17.85
CA GLY A 91 -3.29 -13.38 -17.97
C GLY A 91 -4.76 -13.80 -17.84
N GLU A 92 -4.99 -15.04 -17.41
CA GLU A 92 -6.33 -15.56 -17.14
C GLU A 92 -6.88 -14.92 -15.84
N PRO A 93 -8.05 -14.24 -15.87
CA PRO A 93 -8.52 -13.44 -14.73
C PRO A 93 -8.76 -14.20 -13.43
N LEU A 94 -9.30 -15.42 -13.48
CA LEU A 94 -9.61 -16.19 -12.28
C LEU A 94 -8.32 -16.65 -11.57
N GLU A 95 -7.35 -17.13 -12.34
CA GLU A 95 -6.04 -17.51 -11.83
C GLU A 95 -5.25 -16.30 -11.33
N ALA A 96 -5.35 -15.16 -12.01
CA ALA A 96 -4.74 -13.90 -11.54
C ALA A 96 -5.26 -13.52 -10.16
N VAL A 97 -6.59 -13.50 -9.94
CA VAL A 97 -7.17 -13.18 -8.62
C VAL A 97 -6.80 -14.22 -7.56
N ARG A 98 -6.83 -15.52 -7.90
CA ARG A 98 -6.45 -16.61 -6.98
C ARG A 98 -5.00 -16.55 -6.53
N SER A 99 -4.11 -16.00 -7.34
CA SER A 99 -2.69 -15.89 -7.02
C SER A 99 -2.39 -14.88 -5.90
N ILE A 100 -3.21 -13.83 -5.77
CA ILE A 100 -2.93 -12.66 -4.92
C ILE A 100 -2.71 -13.05 -3.45
N PRO A 101 -3.61 -13.81 -2.77
CA PRO A 101 -3.44 -14.09 -1.36
C PRO A 101 -2.20 -14.94 -1.06
N ALA A 102 -1.91 -15.91 -1.94
CA ALA A 102 -0.73 -16.76 -1.79
C ALA A 102 0.57 -15.96 -1.98
N PHE A 103 0.60 -15.09 -2.99
CA PHE A 103 1.74 -14.21 -3.23
C PHE A 103 1.99 -13.27 -2.04
N LEU A 104 0.98 -12.53 -1.59
CA LEU A 104 1.15 -11.57 -0.49
C LEU A 104 1.58 -12.25 0.82
N ARG A 105 1.03 -13.43 1.13
CA ARG A 105 1.46 -14.21 2.31
C ARG A 105 2.88 -14.75 2.19
N GLY A 106 3.35 -15.05 0.98
CA GLY A 106 4.71 -15.51 0.74
C GLY A 106 5.76 -14.40 0.66
N SER A 107 5.32 -13.17 0.42
CA SER A 107 6.18 -11.98 0.31
C SER A 107 6.34 -11.21 1.62
N GLY A 108 5.44 -11.41 2.59
CA GLY A 108 5.58 -10.87 3.94
C GLY A 108 6.57 -11.67 4.78
N ALA A 109 7.38 -10.99 5.60
CA ALA A 109 8.26 -11.62 6.59
C ALA A 109 7.47 -12.22 7.76
#